data_AF-A0AA40AYN3-F1
#
_entry.id   AF-A0AA40AYN3-F1
#
_cell.length_a   1.000
_cell.length_b   1.000
_cell.length_c   1.000
_cell.angle_alpha   90.00
_cell.angle_beta   90.00
_cell.angle_gamma   90.00
#
_symmetry.space_group_name_H-M   'P 1'
#
loop_
_entity.id
_entity.type
_entity.pdbx_description
1 polymer ?
#
loop_
_entity_poly.entity_id
_entity_poly.type
_entity_poly.pdbx_seq_one_letter_code
_entity_poly.pdbx_strand_id
1 'polypeptide(L)'
;MEAAELRFTQFPTAFSRQPDGLRSVCFPIHDGDSRRWLRLNIVDVDDATHQLWSTSRSYSPWAPIHNALAAMIDSGRAPDATGVVMTADGTIISISSDVSKDVTPGTYYAPLDDYQLSSSSSSTTSTTTTKIATIPRDRLIELGRLAPFTDVVAPISSPSERLVFKHYEDGQVMTDVWYSIQIMAGMLGHPNIIPIRHVVLHEHSGGVVGFTMPFLAGGNLEATRASRTFKLKWAKQLFQALDDLNLQYGIDHRDIRLRNLMVDPVTDNLVIIDLGIARRRGLSGGTCVPPTASHPLIFLPLQSPKPTLQSPELLLSQPPEKQAVATIKMEKDADVNAAIIAVHDLVTRSPTDRSWETDSNLWNGEGIDTITAGPWTAHPDARLDSPAESYHAALDDWLRRRRADPRYRHGLSTPLDFPKHMPIPRGDSVRMLDYQCPLDTAGYKAVTQVLVSGYDFFRRDAVCAGRAVVDWTRPLTTTMDPARMLLATGQYTEGVPASRETS
;
A
#
# COMPACT_ATOMS: atom_id res chain seq x y z
N MET A 1 -7.58 11.95 -11.39
CA MET A 1 -6.65 10.87 -11.70
C MET A 1 -6.96 10.37 -13.08
N GLU A 2 -6.05 10.62 -14.02
CA GLU A 2 -6.16 10.06 -15.37
C GLU A 2 -5.96 8.54 -15.29
N ALA A 3 -6.63 7.76 -16.15
CA ALA A 3 -6.59 6.30 -16.11
C ALA A 3 -5.15 5.72 -16.17
N ALA A 4 -4.20 6.47 -16.72
CA ALA A 4 -2.80 6.08 -16.82
C ALA A 4 -1.99 6.28 -15.52
N GLU A 5 -2.39 7.18 -14.60
CA GLU A 5 -1.79 7.30 -13.25
C GLU A 5 -2.03 6.03 -12.41
N LEU A 6 -3.16 5.35 -12.64
CA LEU A 6 -3.50 4.10 -11.96
C LEU A 6 -2.77 2.89 -12.54
N ARG A 7 -2.36 2.98 -13.81
CA ARG A 7 -1.77 1.88 -14.56
C ARG A 7 -0.29 1.71 -14.25
N PHE A 8 0.48 2.78 -14.30
CA PHE A 8 1.93 2.68 -14.14
C PHE A 8 2.40 3.17 -12.78
N THR A 9 2.98 2.28 -11.99
CA THR A 9 3.69 2.64 -10.75
C THR A 9 5.18 2.68 -11.03
N GLN A 10 5.80 3.83 -10.79
CA GLN A 10 7.25 4.00 -10.94
C GLN A 10 7.92 3.80 -9.59
N PHE A 11 9.01 3.04 -9.57
CA PHE A 11 9.82 2.84 -8.38
C PHE A 11 11.12 3.63 -8.59
N PRO A 12 11.37 4.70 -7.81
CA PRO A 12 12.60 5.45 -7.85
C PRO A 12 13.81 4.52 -7.73
N THR A 13 14.61 4.47 -8.78
CA THR A 13 16.00 4.03 -8.68
C THR A 13 16.90 5.21 -9.00
N ALA A 14 18.05 5.27 -8.32
CA ALA A 14 18.96 6.39 -8.42
C ALA A 14 19.33 6.72 -9.87
N PHE A 15 19.27 8.01 -10.19
CA PHE A 15 19.76 8.59 -11.44
C PHE A 15 21.26 8.33 -11.56
N SER A 16 21.68 7.50 -12.52
CA SER A 16 23.09 7.31 -12.84
C SER A 16 23.48 8.20 -14.03
N ARG A 17 24.45 9.10 -13.85
CA ARG A 17 25.14 9.74 -14.99
C ARG A 17 25.96 8.68 -15.73
N GLN A 18 25.72 8.52 -17.03
CA GLN A 18 26.61 7.72 -17.87
C GLN A 18 27.92 8.48 -18.14
N PRO A 19 29.05 7.79 -18.35
CA PRO A 19 30.37 8.42 -18.58
C PRO A 19 30.50 9.21 -19.89
N ASP A 20 29.60 9.02 -20.85
CA ASP A 20 29.64 9.57 -22.21
C ASP A 20 28.98 10.96 -22.36
N GLY A 21 28.44 11.51 -21.27
CA GLY A 21 27.74 12.80 -21.27
C GLY A 21 26.29 12.73 -21.76
N LEU A 22 25.85 11.58 -22.32
CA LEU A 22 24.45 11.32 -22.59
C LEU A 22 23.74 10.97 -21.28
N ARG A 23 22.64 11.66 -21.00
CA ARG A 23 21.87 11.41 -19.79
C ARG A 23 20.82 10.36 -20.09
N SER A 24 21.04 9.17 -19.55
CA SER A 24 20.02 8.12 -19.51
C SER A 24 19.44 7.98 -18.11
N VAL A 25 18.12 7.81 -18.01
CA VAL A 25 17.42 7.52 -16.76
C VAL A 25 16.88 6.10 -16.83
N CYS A 26 17.32 5.22 -15.93
CA CYS A 26 16.90 3.82 -15.90
C CYS A 26 16.16 3.52 -14.60
N PHE A 27 14.97 2.93 -14.69
CA PHE A 27 14.20 2.50 -13.52
C PHE A 27 13.20 1.37 -13.84
N PRO A 28 12.83 0.55 -12.85
CA PRO A 28 11.73 -0.38 -12.98
C PRO A 28 10.39 0.36 -12.98
N ILE A 29 9.51 -0.04 -13.90
CA ILE A 29 8.12 0.42 -13.97
C ILE A 29 7.19 -0.78 -13.89
N HIS A 30 6.17 -0.68 -13.05
CA HIS A 30 5.14 -1.70 -12.89
C HIS A 30 3.90 -1.29 -13.68
N ASP A 31 3.49 -2.11 -14.64
CA ASP A 31 2.18 -2.04 -15.28
C ASP A 31 1.18 -2.83 -14.44
N GLY A 32 0.35 -2.13 -13.68
CA GLY A 32 -0.70 -2.72 -12.88
C GLY A 32 -1.62 -3.58 -13.72
N ASP A 33 -1.99 -3.15 -14.93
CA ASP A 33 -2.96 -3.83 -15.80
C ASP A 33 -2.52 -5.23 -16.22
N SER A 34 -1.25 -5.42 -16.57
CA SER A 34 -0.71 -6.76 -16.87
C SER A 34 0.01 -7.42 -15.68
N ARG A 35 0.14 -6.70 -14.56
CA ARG A 35 1.00 -7.04 -13.40
C ARG A 35 2.43 -7.39 -13.82
N ARG A 36 2.99 -6.57 -14.69
CA ARG A 36 4.32 -6.79 -15.28
C ARG A 36 5.27 -5.69 -14.89
N TRP A 37 6.50 -6.11 -14.66
CA TRP A 37 7.61 -5.23 -14.39
C TRP A 37 8.48 -5.09 -15.64
N LEU A 38 8.71 -3.86 -16.05
CA LEU A 38 9.54 -3.54 -17.19
C LEU A 38 10.73 -2.70 -16.72
N ARG A 39 11.90 -3.00 -17.27
CA ARG A 39 13.06 -2.11 -17.15
C ARG A 39 12.94 -0.99 -18.17
N LEU A 40 12.65 0.21 -17.71
CA LEU A 40 12.57 1.38 -18.58
C LEU A 40 13.92 2.11 -18.59
N ASN A 41 14.43 2.41 -19.78
CA ASN A 41 15.62 3.22 -19.98
C ASN A 41 15.31 4.40 -20.91
N ILE A 42 15.34 5.60 -20.39
CA ILE A 42 15.03 6.82 -21.14
C ILE A 42 16.34 7.50 -21.51
N VAL A 43 16.59 7.69 -22.80
CA VAL A 43 17.81 8.34 -23.32
C VAL A 43 17.52 9.78 -23.73
N ASP A 44 18.59 10.54 -23.95
CA ASP A 44 18.55 11.93 -24.42
C ASP A 44 17.76 12.88 -23.50
N VAL A 45 17.84 12.67 -22.18
CA VAL A 45 17.12 13.49 -21.19
C VAL A 45 17.90 14.76 -20.90
N ASP A 46 17.39 15.92 -21.33
CA ASP A 46 18.02 17.21 -21.02
C ASP A 46 17.89 17.61 -19.53
N ASP A 47 18.68 18.61 -19.12
CA ASP A 47 18.73 19.08 -17.72
C ASP A 47 17.39 19.58 -17.21
N ALA A 48 16.62 20.25 -18.07
CA ALA A 48 15.34 20.83 -17.71
C ALA A 48 14.29 19.73 -17.47
N THR A 49 14.26 18.72 -18.34
CA THR A 49 13.40 17.55 -18.26
C THR A 49 13.76 16.71 -17.04
N HIS A 50 15.05 16.47 -16.81
CA HIS A 50 15.51 15.78 -15.61
C HIS A 50 15.10 16.53 -14.33
N GLN A 51 15.30 17.86 -14.28
CA GLN A 51 14.90 18.66 -13.13
C GLN A 51 13.39 18.63 -12.93
N LEU A 52 12.61 18.75 -14.01
CA LEU A 52 11.15 18.67 -13.97
C LEU A 52 10.68 17.32 -13.44
N TRP A 53 11.25 16.21 -13.91
CA TRP A 53 10.92 14.87 -13.42
C TRP A 53 11.31 14.65 -11.97
N SER A 54 12.47 15.17 -11.55
CA SER A 54 12.92 15.01 -10.16
C SER A 54 12.13 15.84 -9.15
N THR A 55 11.44 16.88 -9.61
CA THR A 55 10.69 17.81 -8.74
C THR A 55 9.18 17.73 -8.90
N SER A 56 8.69 17.21 -10.03
CA SER A 56 7.27 17.07 -10.30
C SER A 56 6.69 15.89 -9.53
N ARG A 57 5.60 16.17 -8.82
CA ARG A 57 4.73 15.16 -8.21
C ARG A 57 3.52 14.81 -9.08
N SER A 58 3.39 15.44 -10.25
CA SER A 58 2.27 15.21 -11.16
C SER A 58 2.66 14.28 -12.31
N TYR A 59 1.66 13.60 -12.87
CA TYR A 59 1.78 12.72 -14.03
C TYR A 59 2.15 13.44 -15.33
N SER A 60 1.79 14.73 -15.46
CA SER A 60 1.90 15.48 -16.71
C SER A 60 3.28 15.41 -17.40
N PRO A 61 4.43 15.50 -16.69
CA PRO A 61 5.74 15.37 -17.32
C PRO A 61 6.10 13.97 -17.83
N TRP A 62 5.37 12.94 -17.39
CA TRP A 62 5.60 11.54 -17.76
C TRP A 62 4.60 11.00 -18.79
N ALA A 63 3.54 11.77 -19.07
CA ALA A 63 2.46 11.36 -19.96
C ALA A 63 2.92 10.80 -21.32
N PRO A 64 3.91 11.38 -22.03
CA PRO A 64 4.37 10.82 -23.31
C PRO A 64 4.91 9.38 -23.18
N ILE A 65 5.69 9.13 -22.13
CA ILE A 65 6.30 7.83 -21.85
C ILE A 65 5.24 6.81 -21.46
N HIS A 66 4.35 7.18 -20.54
CA HIS A 66 3.25 6.31 -20.10
C HIS A 66 2.29 5.96 -21.24
N ASN A 67 1.95 6.93 -22.09
CA ASN A 67 1.09 6.70 -23.25
C ASN A 67 1.76 5.75 -24.26
N ALA A 68 3.05 5.92 -24.54
CA ALA A 68 3.80 5.03 -25.43
C ALA A 68 3.89 3.60 -24.89
N LEU A 69 4.14 3.45 -23.59
CA LEU A 69 4.15 2.14 -22.92
C LEU A 69 2.78 1.47 -22.96
N ALA A 70 1.71 2.20 -22.63
CA ALA A 70 0.35 1.70 -22.72
C ALA A 70 0.04 1.20 -24.13
N ALA A 71 0.30 2.03 -25.15
CA ALA A 71 0.08 1.66 -26.55
C ALA A 71 0.90 0.43 -26.98
N MET A 72 2.16 0.32 -26.53
CA MET A 72 3.01 -0.83 -26.80
C MET A 72 2.41 -2.11 -26.20
N ILE A 73 2.04 -2.07 -24.92
CA ILE A 73 1.49 -3.22 -24.18
C ILE A 73 0.13 -3.62 -24.78
N ASP A 74 -0.77 -2.65 -24.99
CA ASP A 74 -2.13 -2.91 -25.46
C ASP A 74 -2.14 -3.44 -26.89
N SER A 75 -1.20 -2.99 -27.73
CA SER A 75 -1.04 -3.55 -29.09
C SER A 75 -0.60 -5.02 -29.12
N GLY A 76 -0.20 -5.59 -27.98
CA GLY A 76 0.34 -6.95 -27.90
C GLY A 76 1.66 -7.13 -28.66
N ARG A 77 2.34 -6.02 -29.03
CA ARG A 77 3.55 -6.05 -29.86
C ARG A 77 4.73 -6.74 -29.18
N ALA A 78 4.76 -6.76 -27.85
CA ALA A 78 5.85 -7.36 -27.07
C ALA A 78 5.32 -8.01 -25.78
N PRO A 79 4.64 -9.16 -25.89
CA PRO A 79 4.02 -9.84 -24.74
C PRO A 79 5.05 -10.38 -23.74
N ASP A 80 6.32 -10.48 -24.13
CA ASP A 80 7.45 -11.00 -23.38
C ASP A 80 8.51 -9.93 -23.06
N ALA A 81 8.22 -8.64 -23.34
CA ALA A 81 9.10 -7.54 -22.99
C ALA A 81 9.55 -7.57 -21.52
N THR A 82 10.85 -7.44 -21.31
CA THR A 82 11.48 -7.28 -20.00
C THR A 82 12.14 -5.90 -19.87
N GLY A 83 12.41 -5.23 -20.99
CA GLY A 83 12.92 -3.87 -20.98
C GLY A 83 12.58 -3.07 -22.23
N VAL A 84 12.52 -1.75 -22.07
CA VAL A 84 12.18 -0.79 -23.11
C VAL A 84 13.16 0.36 -23.08
N VAL A 85 13.69 0.74 -24.24
CA VAL A 85 14.50 1.95 -24.42
C VAL A 85 13.70 2.96 -25.22
N MET A 86 13.59 4.19 -24.73
CA MET A 86 12.86 5.26 -25.40
C MET A 86 13.47 6.63 -25.14
N THR A 87 13.06 7.63 -25.89
CA THR A 87 13.38 9.05 -25.66
C THR A 87 12.40 9.69 -24.66
N ALA A 88 12.74 10.88 -24.16
CA ALA A 88 11.89 11.63 -23.23
C ALA A 88 10.51 12.02 -23.79
N ASP A 89 10.37 12.10 -25.11
CA ASP A 89 9.10 12.38 -25.80
C ASP A 89 8.21 11.13 -26.00
N GLY A 90 8.64 9.97 -25.51
CA GLY A 90 7.90 8.70 -25.62
C GLY A 90 8.20 7.90 -26.88
N THR A 91 9.15 8.29 -27.73
CA THR A 91 9.52 7.49 -28.91
C THR A 91 10.27 6.22 -28.50
N ILE A 92 9.67 5.05 -28.75
CA ILE A 92 10.30 3.76 -28.47
C ILE A 92 11.43 3.48 -29.46
N ILE A 93 12.66 3.37 -28.94
CA ILE A 93 13.87 3.05 -29.71
C ILE A 93 14.03 1.53 -29.84
N SER A 94 13.87 0.80 -28.74
CA SER A 94 13.99 -0.66 -28.74
C SER A 94 13.19 -1.32 -27.63
N ILE A 95 12.81 -2.57 -27.87
CA ILE A 95 12.14 -3.45 -26.91
C ILE A 95 12.99 -4.70 -26.78
N SER A 96 13.16 -5.19 -25.56
CA SER A 96 13.97 -6.36 -25.24
C SER A 96 13.12 -7.37 -24.49
N SER A 97 13.20 -8.64 -24.89
CA SER A 97 12.64 -9.79 -24.16
C SER A 97 13.74 -10.58 -23.44
N ASP A 98 14.85 -9.90 -23.14
CA ASP A 98 16.01 -10.52 -22.51
C ASP A 98 15.73 -10.74 -21.03
N VAL A 99 15.67 -11.99 -20.59
CA VAL A 99 15.42 -12.36 -19.18
C VAL A 99 16.47 -11.75 -18.24
N SER A 100 17.68 -11.42 -18.72
CA SER A 100 18.69 -10.69 -17.93
C SER A 100 18.20 -9.33 -17.45
N LYS A 101 17.26 -8.73 -18.18
CA LYS A 101 16.68 -7.41 -17.91
C LYS A 101 15.37 -7.49 -17.11
N ASP A 102 14.90 -8.68 -16.77
CA ASP A 102 13.69 -8.86 -15.98
C ASP A 102 13.88 -8.30 -14.57
N VAL A 103 13.27 -7.14 -14.31
CA VAL A 103 13.33 -6.42 -13.03
C VAL A 103 12.19 -6.77 -12.10
N THR A 104 11.43 -7.83 -12.37
CA THR A 104 10.34 -8.27 -11.49
C THR A 104 10.89 -8.58 -10.10
N PRO A 105 10.41 -7.91 -9.03
CA PRO A 105 10.79 -8.24 -7.68
C PRO A 105 10.26 -9.62 -7.31
N GLY A 106 11.01 -10.30 -6.44
CA GLY A 106 10.55 -11.43 -5.66
C GLY A 106 10.65 -11.08 -4.18
N THR A 107 9.75 -11.65 -3.40
CA THR A 107 9.67 -11.44 -1.96
C THR A 107 9.29 -12.72 -1.23
N TYR A 108 9.38 -12.68 0.10
CA TYR A 108 9.04 -13.78 0.97
C TYR A 108 7.54 -13.78 1.30
N TYR A 109 6.89 -14.93 1.11
CA TYR A 109 5.50 -15.14 1.51
C TYR A 109 5.45 -16.01 2.77
N ALA A 110 5.24 -15.38 3.93
CA ALA A 110 5.25 -16.09 5.20
C ALA A 110 4.11 -17.13 5.28
N PRO A 111 4.38 -18.33 5.83
CA PRO A 111 3.33 -19.29 6.21
C PRO A 111 2.27 -18.66 7.12
N LEU A 112 1.05 -19.18 7.07
CA LEU A 112 -0.05 -18.69 7.91
C LEU A 112 0.28 -18.74 9.42
N ASP A 113 0.97 -19.78 9.86
CA ASP A 113 1.30 -19.98 11.28
C ASP A 113 2.22 -18.86 11.82
N ASP A 114 3.06 -18.27 10.98
CA ASP A 114 3.94 -17.16 11.35
C ASP A 114 3.16 -15.90 11.74
N TYR A 115 1.96 -15.72 11.18
CA TYR A 115 1.09 -14.61 11.55
C TYR A 115 0.54 -14.75 12.95
N GLN A 116 0.58 -15.94 13.57
CA GLN A 116 0.12 -16.16 14.94
C GLN A 116 -1.30 -15.61 15.17
N LEU A 117 -2.19 -15.79 14.19
CA LEU A 117 -3.60 -15.40 14.23
C LEU A 117 -4.39 -16.32 15.16
N SER A 118 -3.89 -16.47 16.39
CA SER A 118 -4.60 -17.06 17.50
C SER A 118 -5.54 -16.00 18.06
N SER A 119 -6.80 -16.36 18.20
CA SER A 119 -7.78 -15.50 18.85
C SER A 119 -7.29 -15.22 20.27
N SER A 120 -6.99 -13.98 20.56
CA SER A 120 -6.61 -13.51 21.89
C SER A 120 -7.75 -13.77 22.88
N SER A 121 -7.78 -14.99 23.42
CA SER A 121 -8.54 -15.34 24.60
C SER A 121 -7.80 -14.83 25.83
N SER A 122 -8.18 -13.65 26.29
CA SER A 122 -8.02 -13.29 27.70
C SER A 122 -9.21 -12.44 28.15
N SER A 123 -10.39 -13.04 28.13
CA SER A 123 -11.53 -12.64 28.96
C SER A 123 -12.52 -13.80 28.99
N THR A 124 -12.68 -14.37 30.18
CA THR A 124 -13.49 -15.53 30.51
C THR A 124 -14.94 -15.35 30.05
N THR A 125 -15.53 -16.44 29.51
CA THR A 125 -16.97 -16.63 29.25
C THR A 125 -17.54 -16.06 27.93
N SER A 126 -17.12 -16.58 26.77
CA SER A 126 -18.02 -16.74 25.61
C SER A 126 -17.45 -17.72 24.57
N THR A 127 -18.22 -18.76 24.28
CA THR A 127 -17.94 -19.87 23.37
C THR A 127 -18.14 -19.48 21.91
N THR A 128 -17.26 -18.67 21.31
CA THR A 128 -16.99 -18.74 19.85
C THR A 128 -15.69 -18.01 19.54
N THR A 129 -14.61 -18.78 19.43
CA THR A 129 -13.32 -18.31 18.93
C THR A 129 -13.45 -18.07 17.42
N THR A 130 -13.78 -16.85 17.00
CA THR A 130 -13.92 -16.51 15.57
C THR A 130 -12.56 -16.63 14.89
N LYS A 131 -12.32 -17.78 14.25
CA LYS A 131 -11.14 -18.01 13.42
C LYS A 131 -11.29 -17.24 12.11
N ILE A 132 -10.26 -16.49 11.73
CA ILE A 132 -10.22 -15.81 10.43
C ILE A 132 -10.20 -16.86 9.33
N ALA A 133 -11.09 -16.73 8.36
CA ALA A 133 -11.17 -17.66 7.25
C ALA A 133 -9.96 -17.51 6.33
N THR A 134 -9.63 -18.58 5.60
CA THR A 134 -8.59 -18.57 4.57
C THR A 134 -9.20 -18.93 3.23
N ILE A 135 -8.61 -18.43 2.15
CA ILE A 135 -9.00 -18.78 0.79
C ILE A 135 -7.76 -18.91 -0.10
N PRO A 136 -7.62 -20.00 -0.86
CA PRO A 136 -6.58 -20.09 -1.87
C PRO A 136 -6.79 -19.03 -2.98
N ARG A 137 -5.70 -18.48 -3.51
CA ARG A 137 -5.73 -17.43 -4.55
C ARG A 137 -6.42 -17.91 -5.84
N ASP A 138 -6.28 -19.19 -6.21
CA ASP A 138 -6.95 -19.82 -7.35
C ASP A 138 -8.47 -20.01 -7.15
N ARG A 139 -9.01 -19.64 -5.98
CA ARG A 139 -10.45 -19.62 -5.67
C ARG A 139 -11.06 -18.22 -5.68
N LEU A 140 -10.31 -17.22 -6.13
CA LEU A 140 -10.78 -15.85 -6.32
C LEU A 140 -10.87 -15.54 -7.82
N ILE A 141 -12.04 -15.06 -8.26
CA ILE A 141 -12.29 -14.52 -9.60
C ILE A 141 -11.94 -13.03 -9.56
N GLU A 142 -11.11 -12.57 -10.48
CA GLU A 142 -10.79 -11.16 -10.67
C GLU A 142 -11.95 -10.48 -11.42
N LEU A 143 -12.45 -9.38 -10.87
CA LEU A 143 -13.56 -8.60 -11.43
C LEU A 143 -13.14 -7.23 -11.91
N GLY A 144 -12.06 -6.68 -11.35
CA GLY A 144 -11.52 -5.38 -11.73
C GLY A 144 -10.40 -4.95 -10.80
N ARG A 145 -9.87 -3.76 -11.04
CA ARG A 145 -8.78 -3.18 -10.25
C ARG A 145 -9.20 -1.84 -9.66
N LEU A 146 -8.83 -1.60 -8.41
CA LEU A 146 -9.04 -0.31 -7.75
C LEU A 146 -7.77 0.53 -7.72
N ALA A 147 -6.62 -0.12 -7.48
CA ALA A 147 -5.31 0.50 -7.40
C ALA A 147 -4.22 -0.56 -7.61
N PRO A 148 -2.94 -0.17 -7.78
CA PRO A 148 -1.83 -1.11 -7.71
C PRO A 148 -1.94 -2.01 -6.47
N PHE A 149 -1.76 -3.32 -6.68
CA PHE A 149 -1.84 -4.35 -5.64
C PHE A 149 -3.20 -4.45 -4.91
N THR A 150 -4.26 -3.89 -5.49
CA THR A 150 -5.60 -3.88 -4.91
C THR A 150 -6.66 -4.13 -5.98
N ASP A 151 -7.22 -5.33 -5.97
CA ASP A 151 -8.22 -5.78 -6.95
C ASP A 151 -9.61 -5.94 -6.33
N VAL A 152 -10.64 -5.85 -7.17
CA VAL A 152 -11.98 -6.33 -6.83
C VAL A 152 -12.07 -7.80 -7.27
N VAL A 153 -12.47 -8.67 -6.36
CA VAL A 153 -12.57 -10.11 -6.60
C VAL A 153 -13.91 -10.66 -6.09
N ALA A 154 -14.24 -11.88 -6.52
CA ALA A 154 -15.31 -12.68 -5.94
C ALA A 154 -14.84 -14.11 -5.67
N PRO A 155 -15.21 -14.75 -4.55
CA PRO A 155 -14.98 -16.18 -4.36
C PRO A 155 -15.71 -17.01 -5.42
N ILE A 156 -15.09 -18.07 -5.94
CA ILE A 156 -15.76 -19.00 -6.87
C ILE A 156 -17.02 -19.60 -6.24
N SER A 157 -17.01 -19.87 -4.93
CA SER A 157 -18.16 -20.40 -4.19
C SER A 157 -19.32 -19.41 -4.07
N SER A 158 -19.03 -18.11 -4.21
CA SER A 158 -19.99 -17.02 -4.02
C SER A 158 -19.76 -15.92 -5.06
N PRO A 159 -19.99 -16.16 -6.37
CA PRO A 159 -19.62 -15.20 -7.42
C PRO A 159 -20.30 -13.84 -7.32
N SER A 160 -21.43 -13.74 -6.62
CA SER A 160 -22.13 -12.48 -6.35
C SER A 160 -21.50 -11.65 -5.22
N GLU A 161 -20.68 -12.27 -4.34
CA GLU A 161 -20.00 -11.56 -3.26
C GLU A 161 -18.81 -10.79 -3.84
N ARG A 162 -18.83 -9.47 -3.71
CA ARG A 162 -17.73 -8.60 -4.11
C ARG A 162 -16.82 -8.34 -2.90
N LEU A 163 -15.54 -8.62 -3.08
CA LEU A 163 -14.48 -8.38 -2.10
C LEU A 163 -13.40 -7.49 -2.70
N VAL A 164 -12.64 -6.80 -1.85
CA VAL A 164 -11.40 -6.15 -2.22
C VAL A 164 -10.25 -7.06 -1.78
N PHE A 165 -9.37 -7.43 -2.69
CA PHE A 165 -8.17 -8.21 -2.46
C PHE A 165 -6.95 -7.29 -2.47
N LYS A 166 -6.33 -7.09 -1.31
CA LYS A 166 -5.04 -6.39 -1.19
C LYS A 166 -3.93 -7.43 -1.10
N HIS A 167 -2.97 -7.35 -2.02
CA HIS A 167 -1.86 -8.30 -2.14
C HIS A 167 -0.52 -7.58 -2.17
N TYR A 168 0.58 -8.32 -2.23
CA TYR A 168 1.93 -7.76 -2.33
C TYR A 168 2.80 -8.60 -3.27
N GLU A 169 3.72 -7.93 -3.96
CA GLU A 169 4.69 -8.55 -4.89
C GLU A 169 6.15 -8.23 -4.52
N ASP A 170 6.35 -7.21 -3.69
CA ASP A 170 7.64 -6.72 -3.21
C ASP A 170 7.67 -6.59 -1.68
N GLY A 171 8.88 -6.51 -1.10
CA GLY A 171 9.08 -6.47 0.35
C GLY A 171 8.54 -5.22 1.03
N GLN A 172 8.40 -4.08 0.33
CA GLN A 172 7.81 -2.88 0.91
C GLN A 172 6.30 -3.08 1.15
N VAL A 173 5.57 -3.51 0.13
CA VAL A 173 4.12 -3.75 0.25
C VAL A 173 3.82 -4.95 1.18
N MET A 174 4.72 -5.95 1.22
CA MET A 174 4.66 -7.06 2.18
C MET A 174 4.54 -6.57 3.63
N THR A 175 5.34 -5.57 4.01
CA THR A 175 5.32 -5.02 5.37
C THR A 175 3.96 -4.40 5.67
N ASP A 176 3.37 -3.67 4.73
CA ASP A 176 2.07 -3.03 4.93
C ASP A 176 0.92 -4.05 5.02
N VAL A 177 0.98 -5.10 4.19
CA VAL A 177 0.04 -6.22 4.28
C VAL A 177 0.16 -6.97 5.60
N TRP A 178 1.38 -7.19 6.10
CA TRP A 178 1.62 -7.79 7.40
C TRP A 178 0.90 -7.04 8.53
N TYR A 179 1.15 -5.74 8.66
CA TYR A 179 0.52 -4.93 9.70
C TYR A 179 -0.99 -4.87 9.55
N SER A 180 -1.48 -4.74 8.31
CA SER A 180 -2.91 -4.76 8.02
C SER A 180 -3.59 -6.01 8.56
N ILE A 181 -3.05 -7.19 8.26
CA ILE A 181 -3.61 -8.47 8.71
C ILE A 181 -3.57 -8.56 10.25
N GLN A 182 -2.43 -8.24 10.86
CA GLN A 182 -2.27 -8.33 12.32
C GLN A 182 -3.24 -7.43 13.09
N ILE A 183 -3.38 -6.17 12.64
CA ILE A 183 -4.23 -5.19 13.30
C ILE A 183 -5.72 -5.54 13.08
N MET A 184 -6.13 -5.86 11.85
CA MET A 184 -7.52 -6.23 11.57
C MET A 184 -7.93 -7.54 12.26
N ALA A 185 -7.01 -8.49 12.38
CA ALA A 185 -7.23 -9.72 13.14
C ALA A 185 -7.46 -9.45 14.63
N GLY A 186 -6.73 -8.49 15.20
CA GLY A 186 -6.92 -8.04 16.58
C GLY A 186 -8.19 -7.22 16.82
N MET A 187 -8.86 -6.77 15.76
CA MET A 187 -10.02 -5.86 15.79
C MET A 187 -11.27 -6.46 15.16
N LEU A 188 -11.37 -7.79 15.10
CA LEU A 188 -12.53 -8.47 14.54
C LEU A 188 -13.82 -8.01 15.24
N GLY A 189 -14.77 -7.51 14.44
CA GLY A 189 -16.07 -7.05 14.92
C GLY A 189 -16.14 -5.58 15.33
N HIS A 190 -15.05 -4.81 15.21
CA HIS A 190 -15.10 -3.37 15.45
C HIS A 190 -16.03 -2.68 14.43
N PRO A 191 -17.02 -1.88 14.86
CA PRO A 191 -18.08 -1.36 13.98
C PRO A 191 -17.61 -0.30 12.98
N ASN A 192 -16.46 0.32 13.24
CA ASN A 192 -15.92 1.43 12.44
C ASN A 192 -14.52 1.15 11.86
N ILE A 193 -14.03 -0.09 11.92
CA ILE A 193 -12.81 -0.54 11.23
C ILE A 193 -13.22 -1.62 10.23
N ILE A 194 -12.68 -1.59 9.02
CA ILE A 194 -13.03 -2.59 8.00
C ILE A 194 -12.60 -4.00 8.47
N PRO A 195 -13.49 -5.01 8.41
CA PRO A 195 -13.13 -6.36 8.82
C PRO A 195 -12.33 -7.07 7.72
N ILE A 196 -11.37 -7.88 8.15
CA ILE A 196 -10.77 -8.91 7.29
C ILE A 196 -11.79 -10.04 7.06
N ARG A 197 -11.97 -10.45 5.80
CA ARG A 197 -12.82 -11.60 5.43
C ARG A 197 -12.01 -12.87 5.31
N HIS A 198 -10.93 -12.82 4.53
CA HIS A 198 -10.07 -13.97 4.35
C HIS A 198 -8.61 -13.56 4.34
N VAL A 199 -7.73 -14.40 4.88
CA VAL A 199 -6.32 -14.41 4.52
C VAL A 199 -6.16 -15.23 3.23
N VAL A 200 -5.51 -14.66 2.22
CA VAL A 200 -5.36 -15.29 0.91
C VAL A 200 -4.04 -16.04 0.85
N LEU A 201 -4.09 -17.31 0.47
CA LEU A 201 -2.95 -18.21 0.42
C LEU A 201 -2.52 -18.47 -1.02
N HIS A 202 -1.21 -18.54 -1.25
CA HIS A 202 -0.66 -19.06 -2.49
C HIS A 202 -1.02 -20.54 -2.63
N GLU A 203 -1.59 -20.88 -3.78
CA GLU A 203 -2.22 -22.15 -4.08
C GLU A 203 -1.27 -23.37 -3.95
N HIS A 204 0.04 -23.19 -4.17
CA HIS A 204 1.02 -24.29 -4.11
C HIS A 204 1.84 -24.31 -2.83
N SER A 205 2.23 -23.14 -2.30
CA SER A 205 3.15 -23.06 -1.15
C SER A 205 2.43 -22.86 0.18
N GLY A 206 1.16 -22.43 0.16
CA GLY A 206 0.41 -22.06 1.37
C GLY A 206 0.88 -20.76 2.05
N GLY A 207 1.85 -20.05 1.47
CA GLY A 207 2.30 -18.75 1.97
C GLY A 207 1.22 -17.68 1.78
N VAL A 208 1.13 -16.73 2.72
CA VAL A 208 0.12 -15.66 2.69
C VAL A 208 0.51 -14.62 1.64
N VAL A 209 -0.32 -14.44 0.61
CA VAL A 209 -0.10 -13.47 -0.48
C VAL A 209 -0.85 -12.16 -0.30
N GLY A 210 -1.77 -12.11 0.66
CA GLY A 210 -2.61 -10.95 0.89
C GLY A 210 -3.83 -11.28 1.74
N PHE A 211 -4.83 -10.40 1.69
CA PHE A 211 -6.09 -10.57 2.40
C PHE A 211 -7.24 -9.94 1.63
N THR A 212 -8.46 -10.37 1.95
CA THR A 212 -9.69 -9.80 1.41
C THR A 212 -10.48 -9.05 2.48
N MET A 213 -11.18 -8.00 2.06
CA MET A 213 -12.13 -7.23 2.86
C MET A 213 -13.43 -6.98 2.04
N PRO A 214 -14.55 -6.60 2.68
CA PRO A 214 -15.79 -6.32 1.95
C PRO A 214 -15.61 -5.19 0.92
N PHE A 215 -16.20 -5.34 -0.26
CA PHE A 215 -16.29 -4.23 -1.21
C PHE A 215 -17.42 -3.26 -0.81
N LEU A 216 -17.07 -2.01 -0.53
CA LEU A 216 -18.03 -0.96 -0.17
C LEU A 216 -18.37 -0.11 -1.41
N ALA A 217 -19.47 -0.45 -2.08
CA ALA A 217 -19.91 0.18 -3.34
C ALA A 217 -20.20 1.70 -3.24
N GLY A 218 -20.25 2.25 -2.03
CA GLY A 218 -20.47 3.67 -1.78
C GLY A 218 -19.27 4.57 -2.07
N GLY A 219 -18.07 4.03 -2.30
CA GLY A 219 -16.85 4.84 -2.45
C GLY A 219 -16.43 5.54 -1.15
N ASN A 220 -15.29 6.23 -1.20
CA ASN A 220 -14.74 6.96 -0.06
C ASN A 220 -15.30 8.40 0.05
N LEU A 221 -15.04 9.05 1.18
CA LEU A 221 -15.53 10.40 1.43
C LEU A 221 -14.86 11.44 0.52
N GLU A 222 -13.64 11.20 0.05
CA GLU A 222 -12.98 12.12 -0.88
C GLU A 222 -13.72 12.19 -2.23
N ALA A 223 -14.01 11.04 -2.83
CA ALA A 223 -14.71 10.95 -4.10
C ALA A 223 -16.17 11.38 -4.00
N THR A 224 -16.80 11.16 -2.83
CA THR A 224 -18.24 11.42 -2.65
C THR A 224 -18.57 12.74 -1.98
N ARG A 225 -17.59 13.51 -1.50
CA ARG A 225 -17.86 14.76 -0.75
C ARG A 225 -18.79 15.71 -1.49
N ALA A 226 -18.71 15.84 -2.82
CA ALA A 226 -19.56 16.77 -3.56
C ALA A 226 -21.04 16.33 -3.64
N SER A 227 -21.31 15.03 -3.63
CA SER A 227 -22.65 14.48 -3.87
C SER A 227 -23.33 13.98 -2.58
N ARG A 228 -22.54 13.51 -1.62
CA ARG A 228 -23.01 12.88 -0.38
C ARG A 228 -23.19 13.88 0.74
N THR A 229 -24.30 13.76 1.46
CA THR A 229 -24.51 14.45 2.73
C THR A 229 -23.58 13.84 3.79
N PHE A 230 -22.64 14.64 4.29
CA PHE A 230 -21.84 14.28 5.46
C PHE A 230 -22.72 14.36 6.70
N LYS A 231 -22.68 13.30 7.52
CA LYS A 231 -23.53 13.17 8.71
C LYS A 231 -22.76 13.44 9.99
N LEU A 232 -23.39 14.11 10.96
CA LEU A 232 -22.79 14.34 12.27
C LEU A 232 -22.49 13.03 12.99
N LYS A 233 -23.31 12.00 12.75
CA LYS A 233 -23.06 10.61 13.18
C LYS A 233 -21.68 10.13 12.75
N TRP A 234 -21.28 10.38 11.50
CA TRP A 234 -20.02 9.89 10.95
C TRP A 234 -18.81 10.60 11.56
N ALA A 235 -18.90 11.91 11.79
CA ALA A 235 -17.86 12.64 12.54
C ALA A 235 -17.65 12.04 13.94
N LYS A 236 -18.74 11.78 14.68
CA LYS A 236 -18.67 11.14 16.01
C LYS A 236 -18.09 9.73 15.95
N GLN A 237 -18.44 8.95 14.91
CA GLN A 237 -17.88 7.62 14.69
C GLN A 237 -16.38 7.66 14.39
N LEU A 238 -15.90 8.63 13.61
CA LEU A 238 -14.46 8.83 13.38
C LEU A 238 -13.73 9.07 14.69
N PHE A 239 -14.21 10.01 15.51
CA PHE A 239 -13.62 10.35 16.79
C PHE A 239 -13.58 9.15 17.75
N GLN A 240 -14.67 8.41 17.83
CA GLN A 240 -14.73 7.21 18.67
C GLN A 240 -13.78 6.12 18.17
N ALA A 241 -13.75 5.85 16.86
CA ALA A 241 -12.84 4.85 16.29
C ALA A 241 -11.37 5.19 16.54
N LEU A 242 -11.00 6.48 16.54
CA LEU A 242 -9.64 6.92 16.88
C LEU A 242 -9.34 6.87 18.38
N ASP A 243 -10.32 7.10 19.24
CA ASP A 243 -10.18 6.81 20.67
C ASP A 243 -9.95 5.31 20.89
N ASP A 244 -10.70 4.46 20.19
CA ASP A 244 -10.54 3.00 20.30
C ASP A 244 -9.16 2.57 19.76
N LEU A 245 -8.77 3.00 18.56
CA LEU A 245 -7.45 2.71 17.99
C LEU A 245 -6.32 3.20 18.91
N ASN A 246 -6.29 4.48 19.24
CA ASN A 246 -5.13 5.07 19.93
C ASN A 246 -5.13 4.79 21.43
N LEU A 247 -6.30 4.77 22.08
CA LEU A 247 -6.44 4.72 23.56
C LEU A 247 -6.99 3.39 24.09
N GLN A 248 -7.47 2.49 23.24
CA GLN A 248 -7.80 1.13 23.67
C GLN A 248 -6.77 0.14 23.12
N TYR A 249 -6.49 0.19 21.82
CA TYR A 249 -5.60 -0.76 21.17
C TYR A 249 -4.14 -0.30 21.09
N GLY A 250 -3.87 1.00 21.31
CA GLY A 250 -2.51 1.53 21.23
C GLY A 250 -1.94 1.49 19.83
N ILE A 251 -2.77 1.77 18.84
CA ILE A 251 -2.42 1.79 17.42
C ILE A 251 -2.60 3.21 16.91
N ASP A 252 -1.58 3.73 16.23
CA ASP A 252 -1.66 4.94 15.41
C ASP A 252 -1.90 4.51 13.96
N HIS A 253 -2.93 5.05 13.32
CA HIS A 253 -3.27 4.76 11.93
C HIS A 253 -2.27 5.40 10.97
N ARG A 254 -1.85 6.64 11.23
CA ARG A 254 -0.85 7.42 10.48
C ARG A 254 -1.24 7.84 9.04
N ASP A 255 -2.45 7.53 8.58
CA ASP A 255 -2.97 7.97 7.27
C ASP A 255 -4.48 8.25 7.30
N ILE A 256 -4.97 8.91 8.35
CA ILE A 256 -6.38 9.32 8.40
C ILE A 256 -6.63 10.40 7.36
N ARG A 257 -7.32 10.03 6.29
CA ARG A 257 -7.64 10.94 5.17
C ARG A 257 -8.98 10.56 4.56
N LEU A 258 -9.61 11.50 3.84
CA LEU A 258 -10.92 11.29 3.23
C LEU A 258 -10.97 10.07 2.28
N ARG A 259 -9.86 9.72 1.63
CA ARG A 259 -9.76 8.51 0.79
C ARG A 259 -9.82 7.20 1.57
N ASN A 260 -9.42 7.22 2.84
CA ASN A 260 -9.38 6.08 3.75
C ASN A 260 -10.61 6.02 4.67
N LEU A 261 -11.59 6.89 4.44
CA LEU A 261 -12.86 6.93 5.15
C LEU A 261 -13.98 6.54 4.18
N MET A 262 -14.69 5.45 4.49
CA MET A 262 -15.83 4.97 3.70
C MET A 262 -17.10 4.96 4.56
N VAL A 263 -18.25 4.79 3.93
CA VAL A 263 -19.51 4.52 4.62
C VAL A 263 -20.04 3.20 4.12
N ASP A 264 -20.32 2.29 5.06
CA ASP A 264 -21.01 1.05 4.76
C ASP A 264 -22.47 1.36 4.36
N PRO A 265 -22.88 1.04 3.13
CA PRO A 265 -24.23 1.34 2.65
C PRO A 265 -25.33 0.57 3.38
N VAL A 266 -25.01 -0.55 4.05
CA VAL A 266 -25.98 -1.37 4.78
C VAL A 266 -26.22 -0.80 6.18
N THR A 267 -25.15 -0.50 6.90
CA THR A 267 -25.24 -0.07 8.30
C THR A 267 -25.25 1.45 8.48
N ASP A 268 -24.99 2.20 7.41
CA ASP A 268 -24.82 3.66 7.42
C ASP A 268 -23.75 4.12 8.43
N ASN A 269 -22.73 3.28 8.65
CA ASN A 269 -21.63 3.55 9.56
C ASN A 269 -20.40 3.99 8.77
N LEU A 270 -19.68 4.97 9.33
CA LEU A 270 -18.34 5.28 8.88
C LEU A 270 -17.43 4.08 9.16
N VAL A 271 -16.61 3.70 8.19
CA VAL A 271 -15.60 2.66 8.32
C VAL A 271 -14.26 3.21 7.89
N ILE A 272 -13.25 3.06 8.73
CA ILE A 272 -11.86 3.37 8.42
C ILE A 272 -11.26 2.16 7.69
N ILE A 273 -10.59 2.43 6.58
CA ILE A 273 -9.87 1.44 5.75
C ILE A 273 -8.38 1.76 5.72
N ASP A 274 -7.59 0.84 5.18
CA ASP A 274 -6.15 0.97 4.91
C ASP A 274 -5.25 1.17 6.14
N LEU A 275 -5.05 0.08 6.86
CA LEU A 275 -4.15 -0.01 8.02
C LEU A 275 -2.70 -0.36 7.63
N GLY A 276 -2.31 -0.21 6.35
CA GLY A 276 -1.00 -0.62 5.84
C GLY A 276 0.15 0.03 6.60
N ILE A 277 0.03 1.33 6.82
CA ILE A 277 1.00 2.09 7.59
C ILE A 277 0.62 2.23 9.07
N ALA A 278 -0.39 1.55 9.60
CA ALA A 278 -0.69 1.64 11.03
C ALA A 278 0.39 0.96 11.87
N ARG A 279 0.72 1.50 13.05
CA ARG A 279 1.78 0.95 13.94
C ARG A 279 1.38 1.08 15.41
N ARG A 280 2.05 0.33 16.28
CA ARG A 280 1.90 0.51 17.73
C ARG A 280 2.35 1.91 18.14
N ARG A 281 1.52 2.57 18.94
CA ARG A 281 1.74 3.89 19.50
C ARG A 281 2.95 3.89 20.43
N GLY A 282 3.76 4.94 20.36
CA GLY A 282 4.91 5.14 21.26
C GLY A 282 6.18 4.31 20.92
N LEU A 283 6.16 3.47 19.90
CA LEU A 283 7.39 2.87 19.38
C LEU A 283 8.14 3.91 18.51
N SER A 284 9.08 4.61 19.14
CA SER A 284 10.05 5.48 18.48
C SER A 284 11.01 4.67 17.61
N GLY A 285 10.56 4.34 16.40
CA GLY A 285 11.38 3.77 15.32
C GLY A 285 11.07 4.38 13.95
N GLY A 286 10.12 5.31 13.87
CA GLY A 286 9.87 6.11 12.69
C GLY A 286 9.26 7.42 13.14
N THR A 287 9.98 8.52 12.97
CA THR A 287 9.36 9.84 12.89
C THR A 287 8.19 9.75 11.92
N CYS A 288 7.10 10.46 12.19
CA CYS A 288 6.13 10.79 11.15
C CYS A 288 6.87 11.62 10.10
N VAL A 289 7.54 10.93 9.17
CA VAL A 289 7.90 11.54 7.90
C VAL A 289 6.56 11.66 7.18
N PRO A 290 6.16 12.85 6.72
CA PRO A 290 4.98 12.95 5.87
C PRO A 290 5.16 11.94 4.73
N PRO A 291 4.20 11.05 4.46
CA PRO A 291 4.13 10.46 3.14
C PRO A 291 3.95 11.65 2.21
N THR A 292 5.02 12.00 1.48
CA THR A 292 4.91 12.88 0.34
C THR A 292 3.75 12.34 -0.49
N ALA A 293 2.78 13.20 -0.82
CA ALA A 293 1.54 12.76 -1.45
C ALA A 293 1.84 11.85 -2.65
N SER A 294 1.05 10.78 -2.75
CA SER A 294 1.28 9.57 -3.55
C SER A 294 2.60 8.87 -3.23
N HIS A 295 2.56 7.82 -2.38
CA HIS A 295 3.72 7.00 -2.01
C HIS A 295 4.77 6.85 -3.14
N PRO A 296 5.87 7.62 -3.14
CA PRO A 296 7.03 7.36 -3.96
C PRO A 296 7.99 6.56 -3.08
N LEU A 297 7.76 5.25 -3.06
CA LEU A 297 8.78 4.20 -3.11
C LEU A 297 10.21 4.72 -2.91
N ILE A 298 10.74 4.69 -1.69
CA ILE A 298 12.13 5.10 -1.45
C ILE A 298 13.01 3.85 -1.52
N PHE A 299 13.59 3.59 -2.68
CA PHE A 299 14.73 2.68 -2.84
C PHE A 299 15.99 3.47 -2.50
N LEU A 300 16.70 3.11 -1.43
CA LEU A 300 18.07 3.58 -1.24
C LEU A 300 18.96 2.91 -2.30
N PRO A 301 19.80 3.64 -3.05
CA PRO A 301 20.74 3.01 -3.96
C PRO A 301 21.81 2.25 -3.17
N LEU A 302 22.01 0.98 -3.53
CA LEU A 302 23.28 0.29 -3.35
C LEU A 302 24.34 0.99 -4.21
N GLN A 303 24.85 2.14 -3.73
CA GLN A 303 26.20 2.54 -4.07
C GLN A 303 27.11 1.58 -3.33
N SER A 304 27.77 0.70 -4.09
CA SER A 304 28.76 -0.25 -3.63
C SER A 304 29.71 0.37 -2.60
N PRO A 305 29.62 0.00 -1.30
CA PRO A 305 30.77 0.09 -0.42
C PRO A 305 31.62 -1.14 -0.70
N LYS A 306 32.94 -0.96 -0.78
CA LYS A 306 33.89 -2.07 -0.66
C LYS A 306 33.45 -2.99 0.49
N PRO A 307 33.48 -4.32 0.31
CA PRO A 307 33.04 -5.25 1.34
C PRO A 307 34.04 -5.19 2.48
N THR A 308 33.75 -4.36 3.48
CA THR A 308 34.33 -4.55 4.80
C THR A 308 33.36 -5.48 5.49
N LEU A 309 33.78 -6.73 5.69
CA LEU A 309 33.07 -7.70 6.51
C LEU A 309 32.76 -7.06 7.88
N GLN A 310 31.54 -6.59 8.07
CA GLN A 310 30.95 -6.43 9.39
C GLN A 310 29.66 -7.23 9.39
N SER A 311 29.60 -8.19 10.31
CA SER A 311 28.52 -9.15 10.50
C SER A 311 27.21 -8.44 10.90
N PRO A 312 26.04 -9.02 10.59
CA PRO A 312 24.72 -8.50 11.02
C PRO A 312 24.50 -8.49 12.55
N GLU A 313 25.47 -8.94 13.35
CA GLU A 313 25.36 -9.03 14.81
C GLU A 313 25.26 -7.64 15.48
N LEU A 314 25.75 -6.58 14.85
CA LEU A 314 25.71 -5.21 15.42
C LEU A 314 24.33 -4.52 15.34
N LEU A 315 23.36 -5.09 14.63
CA LEU A 315 21.95 -4.62 14.62
C LEU A 315 21.04 -5.46 15.52
N LEU A 316 21.52 -6.60 16.04
CA LEU A 316 20.75 -7.54 16.84
C LEU A 316 21.20 -7.63 18.31
N SER A 317 22.23 -6.87 18.71
CA SER A 317 22.75 -6.85 20.08
C SER A 317 22.51 -5.51 20.82
N GLN A 318 21.39 -4.84 20.55
CA GLN A 318 20.94 -3.76 21.44
C GLN A 318 20.40 -4.41 22.72
N PRO A 319 20.86 -4.03 23.93
CA PRO A 319 20.28 -4.51 25.17
C PRO A 319 18.79 -4.11 25.22
N PRO A 320 17.95 -4.75 26.04
CA PRO A 320 16.55 -4.37 26.15
C PRO A 320 16.49 -2.92 26.65
N GLU A 321 16.32 -1.98 25.72
CA GLU A 321 16.02 -0.61 26.04
C GLU A 321 14.74 -0.64 26.88
N LYS A 322 14.83 -0.11 28.10
CA LYS A 322 13.65 0.30 28.85
C LYS A 322 12.92 1.30 27.94
N GLN A 323 11.93 0.81 27.20
CA GLN A 323 11.05 1.63 26.38
C GLN A 323 10.31 2.57 27.32
N ALA A 324 10.87 3.77 27.49
CA ALA A 324 10.13 4.87 28.07
C ALA A 324 9.01 5.17 27.06
N VAL A 325 7.76 4.89 27.44
CA VAL A 325 6.58 5.33 26.69
C VAL A 325 6.70 6.85 26.58
N ALA A 326 7.13 7.36 25.43
CA ALA A 326 7.24 8.79 25.22
C ALA A 326 5.86 9.40 25.41
N THR A 327 5.74 10.40 26.30
CA THR A 327 4.49 11.14 26.48
C THR A 327 4.21 11.94 25.21
N ILE A 328 3.32 11.44 24.34
CA ILE A 328 2.92 12.13 23.13
C ILE A 328 2.04 13.33 23.54
N LYS A 329 2.45 14.56 23.21
CA LYS A 329 1.59 15.74 23.38
C LYS A 329 0.47 15.70 22.35
N MET A 330 -0.77 15.95 22.76
CA MET A 330 -1.96 15.84 21.89
C MET A 330 -1.90 16.75 20.67
N GLU A 331 -1.28 17.91 20.84
CA GLU A 331 -0.99 18.90 19.80
C GLU A 331 -0.16 18.32 18.64
N LYS A 332 0.59 17.24 18.90
CA LYS A 332 1.46 16.56 17.92
C LYS A 332 0.95 15.17 17.56
N ASP A 333 -0.27 14.83 17.94
CA ASP A 333 -0.87 13.52 17.64
C ASP A 333 -1.41 13.53 16.19
N ALA A 334 -0.67 12.87 15.29
CA ALA A 334 -0.93 12.92 13.86
C ALA A 334 -2.34 12.45 13.48
N ASP A 335 -2.86 11.40 14.13
CA ASP A 335 -4.22 10.89 13.87
C ASP A 335 -5.29 11.91 14.32
N VAL A 336 -5.06 12.58 15.45
CA VAL A 336 -5.99 13.60 15.97
C VAL A 336 -6.01 14.82 15.06
N ASN A 337 -4.82 15.31 14.67
CA ASN A 337 -4.67 16.44 13.76
C ASN A 337 -5.34 16.14 12.42
N ALA A 338 -5.15 14.92 11.89
CA ALA A 338 -5.77 14.47 10.66
C ALA A 338 -7.29 14.39 10.73
N ALA A 339 -7.85 13.93 11.85
CA ALA A 339 -9.29 13.90 12.07
C ALA A 339 -9.91 15.31 12.13
N ILE A 340 -9.22 16.25 12.82
CA ILE A 340 -9.61 17.66 12.85
C ILE A 340 -9.67 18.22 11.43
N ILE A 341 -8.60 18.03 10.65
CA ILE A 341 -8.50 18.50 9.27
C ILE A 341 -9.59 17.88 8.39
N ALA A 342 -9.79 16.57 8.48
CA ALA A 342 -10.77 15.84 7.66
C ALA A 342 -12.22 16.33 7.91
N VAL A 343 -12.62 16.48 9.18
CA VAL A 343 -13.96 16.97 9.52
C VAL A 343 -14.10 18.44 9.14
N HIS A 344 -13.08 19.26 9.37
CA HIS A 344 -13.08 20.66 8.97
C HIS A 344 -13.23 20.82 7.45
N ASP A 345 -12.45 20.08 6.63
CA ASP A 345 -12.55 20.14 5.16
C ASP A 345 -13.94 19.75 4.66
N LEU A 346 -14.54 18.68 5.21
CA LEU A 346 -15.88 18.24 4.82
C LEU A 346 -16.96 19.30 5.07
N VAL A 347 -16.82 20.08 6.16
CA VAL A 347 -17.75 21.12 6.59
C VAL A 347 -17.51 22.45 5.87
N THR A 348 -16.28 22.97 5.89
CA THR A 348 -15.98 24.33 5.43
C THR A 348 -15.57 24.39 3.96
N ARG A 349 -15.24 23.23 3.35
CA ARG A 349 -14.62 23.12 2.02
C ARG A 349 -13.52 24.15 1.81
N SER A 350 -12.84 24.51 2.89
CA SER A 350 -11.86 25.58 2.84
C SER A 350 -10.85 25.22 1.76
N PRO A 351 -10.61 26.10 0.78
CA PRO A 351 -9.65 25.85 -0.26
C PRO A 351 -8.22 26.00 0.28
N THR A 352 -7.99 25.74 1.59
CA THR A 352 -6.64 25.50 2.09
C THR A 352 -6.04 24.54 1.11
N ASP A 353 -5.07 25.08 0.38
CA ASP A 353 -4.35 24.45 -0.69
C ASP A 353 -4.22 22.96 -0.34
N ARG A 354 -4.45 22.05 -1.30
CA ARG A 354 -4.27 20.61 -1.04
C ARG A 354 -2.86 20.30 -0.54
N SER A 355 -1.98 21.31 -0.47
CA SER A 355 -0.83 21.41 0.42
C SER A 355 -0.97 20.61 1.71
N TRP A 356 -2.06 20.60 2.48
CA TRP A 356 -2.15 19.77 3.71
C TRP A 356 -2.03 18.26 3.48
N GLU A 357 -2.36 17.75 2.29
CA GLU A 357 -2.08 16.35 1.91
C GLU A 357 -0.58 16.08 1.74
N THR A 358 0.21 17.13 1.49
CA THR A 358 1.66 17.12 1.27
C THR A 358 2.49 17.84 2.33
N ASP A 359 1.86 18.61 3.22
CA ASP A 359 2.46 19.57 4.13
C ASP A 359 2.53 18.95 5.50
N SER A 360 3.71 18.41 5.83
CA SER A 360 4.03 17.85 7.14
C SER A 360 3.68 18.76 8.30
N ASN A 361 3.65 20.08 8.11
CA ASN A 361 3.55 21.02 9.22
C ASN A 361 2.20 20.90 9.92
N LEU A 362 1.10 20.76 9.16
CA LEU A 362 -0.24 20.55 9.71
C LEU A 362 -0.38 19.19 10.43
N TRP A 363 0.25 18.14 9.91
CA TRP A 363 0.30 16.82 10.57
C TRP A 363 1.08 16.88 11.89
N ASN A 364 2.11 17.73 11.95
CA ASN A 364 2.92 17.98 13.13
C ASN A 364 2.28 18.94 14.14
N GLY A 365 1.06 19.43 13.87
CA GLY A 365 0.28 20.27 14.78
C GLY A 365 0.33 21.77 14.49
N GLU A 366 1.16 22.23 13.56
CA GLU A 366 1.28 23.65 13.25
C GLU A 366 -0.02 24.15 12.59
N GLY A 367 -0.67 25.16 13.17
CA GLY A 367 -1.91 25.74 12.65
C GLY A 367 -3.22 25.02 13.04
N ILE A 368 -3.14 23.88 13.75
CA ILE A 368 -4.33 23.16 14.24
C ILE A 368 -5.16 24.01 15.22
N ASP A 369 -4.50 24.82 16.05
CA ASP A 369 -5.18 25.76 16.96
C ASP A 369 -6.08 26.75 16.21
N THR A 370 -5.65 27.21 15.03
CA THR A 370 -6.45 28.11 14.18
C THR A 370 -7.69 27.40 13.63
N ILE A 371 -7.57 26.13 13.26
CA ILE A 371 -8.70 25.32 12.77
C ILE A 371 -9.71 25.06 13.90
N THR A 372 -9.21 24.78 15.11
CA THR A 372 -10.07 24.47 16.27
C THR A 372 -10.69 25.69 16.96
N ALA A 373 -10.14 26.89 16.78
CA ALA A 373 -10.60 28.11 17.46
C ALA A 373 -12.07 28.48 17.18
N GLY A 374 -12.63 28.07 16.04
CA GLY A 374 -14.01 28.36 15.64
C GLY A 374 -14.30 29.86 15.47
N PRO A 375 -15.56 30.24 15.15
CA PRO A 375 -16.64 29.36 14.71
C PRO A 375 -16.41 28.84 13.28
N TRP A 376 -16.93 27.65 12.98
CA TRP A 376 -16.89 27.11 11.61
C TRP A 376 -18.06 27.63 10.79
N THR A 377 -17.78 28.11 9.58
CA THR A 377 -18.81 28.47 8.59
C THR A 377 -18.86 27.37 7.53
N ALA A 378 -20.03 26.74 7.35
CA ALA A 378 -20.22 25.74 6.30
C ALA A 378 -20.05 26.39 4.92
N HIS A 379 -19.40 25.67 4.00
CA HIS A 379 -19.38 26.08 2.60
C HIS A 379 -20.80 26.00 2.01
N PRO A 380 -21.18 26.87 1.05
CA PRO A 380 -22.45 26.75 0.34
C PRO A 380 -22.67 25.37 -0.32
N ASP A 381 -21.60 24.75 -0.82
CA ASP A 381 -21.63 23.42 -1.44
C ASP A 381 -21.47 22.26 -0.44
N ALA A 382 -21.27 22.55 0.85
CA ALA A 382 -21.18 21.50 1.86
C ALA A 382 -22.58 20.94 2.13
N ARG A 383 -22.75 19.65 1.86
CA ARG A 383 -23.99 18.92 2.17
C ARG A 383 -23.87 18.33 3.58
N LEU A 384 -24.49 18.97 4.56
CA LEU A 384 -24.47 18.54 5.96
C LEU A 384 -25.88 18.18 6.44
N ASP A 385 -25.99 17.17 7.31
CA ASP A 385 -27.26 16.81 7.95
C ASP A 385 -27.60 17.65 9.19
N SER A 386 -26.66 18.49 9.62
CA SER A 386 -26.70 19.30 10.85
C SER A 386 -25.96 20.63 10.62
N PRO A 387 -26.20 21.68 11.41
CA PRO A 387 -25.44 22.93 11.34
C PRO A 387 -23.93 22.72 11.60
N ALA A 388 -23.06 23.54 11.00
CA ALA A 388 -21.60 23.44 11.14
C ALA A 388 -21.15 23.48 12.62
N GLU A 389 -21.84 24.27 13.43
CA GLU A 389 -21.63 24.42 14.86
C GLU A 389 -21.79 23.10 15.60
N SER A 390 -22.64 22.20 15.12
CA SER A 390 -22.83 20.87 15.74
C SER A 390 -21.62 19.96 15.52
N TYR A 391 -20.95 20.09 14.37
CA TYR A 391 -19.71 19.35 14.07
C TYR A 391 -18.55 19.90 14.89
N HIS A 392 -18.41 21.22 14.95
CA HIS A 392 -17.39 21.89 15.77
C HIS A 392 -17.58 21.57 17.26
N ALA A 393 -18.81 21.65 17.78
CA ALA A 393 -19.10 21.28 19.17
C ALA A 393 -18.81 19.80 19.47
N ALA A 394 -19.06 18.89 18.53
CA ALA A 394 -18.70 17.47 18.69
C ALA A 394 -17.18 17.25 18.71
N LEU A 395 -16.43 18.00 17.90
CA LEU A 395 -14.97 17.99 17.92
C LEU A 395 -14.43 18.53 19.25
N ASP A 396 -14.92 19.68 19.71
CA ASP A 396 -14.50 20.30 20.97
C ASP A 396 -14.76 19.39 22.17
N ASP A 397 -15.94 18.77 22.22
CA ASP A 397 -16.29 17.80 23.26
C ASP A 397 -15.32 16.60 23.24
N TRP A 398 -15.04 16.05 22.07
CA TRP A 398 -14.10 14.94 21.91
C TRP A 398 -12.69 15.32 22.35
N LEU A 399 -12.14 16.45 21.89
CA LEU A 399 -10.81 16.91 22.29
C LEU A 399 -10.73 17.16 23.80
N ARG A 400 -11.77 17.74 24.39
CA ARG A 400 -11.86 17.96 25.84
C ARG A 400 -11.85 16.64 26.61
N ARG A 401 -12.67 15.64 26.20
CA ARG A 401 -12.68 14.30 26.81
C ARG A 401 -11.33 13.61 26.67
N ARG A 402 -10.73 13.66 25.49
CA ARG A 402 -9.44 13.04 25.19
C ARG A 402 -8.29 13.64 26.01
N ARG A 403 -8.25 14.97 26.20
CA ARG A 403 -7.28 15.65 27.10
C ARG A 403 -7.41 15.23 28.56
N ALA A 404 -8.61 14.83 28.99
CA ALA A 404 -8.91 14.40 30.34
C ALA A 404 -8.69 12.88 30.54
N ASP A 405 -8.55 12.10 29.47
CA ASP A 405 -8.36 10.66 29.56
C ASP A 405 -6.98 10.30 30.14
N PRO A 406 -6.92 9.56 31.27
CA PRO A 406 -5.65 9.17 31.88
C PRO A 406 -4.77 8.31 30.97
N ARG A 407 -5.38 7.50 30.07
CA ARG A 407 -4.66 6.63 29.12
C ARG A 407 -3.80 7.42 28.16
N TYR A 408 -4.22 8.64 27.83
CA TYR A 408 -3.46 9.56 27.01
C TYR A 408 -2.15 10.00 27.70
N ARG A 409 -2.17 10.20 29.02
CA ARG A 409 -1.01 10.71 29.79
C ARG A 409 -0.09 9.61 30.31
N HIS A 410 -0.68 8.51 30.75
CA HIS A 410 0.03 7.45 31.47
C HIS A 410 0.33 6.23 30.58
N GLY A 411 -0.08 6.26 29.32
CA GLY A 411 0.01 5.12 28.41
C GLY A 411 -1.06 4.07 28.69
N LEU A 412 -1.02 3.01 27.89
CA LEU A 412 -1.99 1.92 27.95
C LEU A 412 -1.48 0.79 28.83
N SER A 413 -2.37 0.23 29.65
CA SER A 413 -2.06 -0.94 30.47
C SER A 413 -2.02 -2.25 29.67
N THR A 414 -2.82 -2.34 28.60
CA THR A 414 -3.01 -3.56 27.79
C THR A 414 -3.24 -3.22 26.30
N PRO A 415 -2.23 -2.67 25.59
CA PRO A 415 -2.34 -2.43 24.16
C PRO A 415 -2.50 -3.74 23.37
N LEU A 416 -2.99 -3.64 22.14
CA LEU A 416 -3.07 -4.79 21.24
C LEU A 416 -1.66 -5.34 20.98
N ASP A 417 -1.49 -6.64 21.23
CA ASP A 417 -0.22 -7.34 21.05
C ASP A 417 -0.27 -8.21 19.78
N PHE A 418 0.71 -8.03 18.90
CA PHE A 418 0.90 -8.78 17.65
C PHE A 418 2.35 -8.70 17.18
N PRO A 419 2.93 -9.71 16.51
CA PRO A 419 4.37 -9.69 16.25
C PRO A 419 4.80 -8.46 15.43
N LYS A 420 5.83 -7.76 15.93
CA LYS A 420 6.25 -6.44 15.42
C LYS A 420 6.74 -6.50 13.96
N HIS A 421 7.37 -7.61 13.59
CA HIS A 421 7.92 -7.81 12.26
C HIS A 421 7.54 -9.20 11.78
N MET A 422 7.33 -9.32 10.46
CA MET A 422 7.24 -10.62 9.82
C MET A 422 8.55 -11.38 10.06
N PRO A 423 8.50 -12.66 10.47
CA PRO A 423 9.70 -13.48 10.61
C PRO A 423 10.22 -13.87 9.22
N ILE A 424 11.09 -13.04 8.66
CA ILE A 424 11.66 -13.26 7.33
C ILE A 424 12.91 -14.14 7.49
N PRO A 425 12.96 -15.32 6.86
CA PRO A 425 14.15 -16.16 6.87
C PRO A 425 15.35 -15.42 6.30
N ARG A 426 16.54 -15.80 6.75
CA ARG A 426 17.77 -15.32 6.13
C ARG A 426 17.73 -15.66 4.64
N GLY A 427 17.94 -14.66 3.79
CA GLY A 427 17.98 -14.86 2.34
C GLY A 427 19.09 -15.82 1.94
N ASP A 428 18.74 -16.80 1.12
CA ASP A 428 19.70 -17.69 0.48
C ASP A 428 20.42 -16.90 -0.61
N SER A 429 21.72 -17.14 -0.75
CA SER A 429 22.50 -16.65 -1.87
C SER A 429 23.13 -17.78 -2.66
N VAL A 430 23.21 -17.59 -3.97
CA VAL A 430 23.93 -18.47 -4.89
C VAL A 430 25.05 -17.68 -5.54
N ARG A 431 26.14 -18.36 -5.93
CA ARG A 431 27.20 -17.69 -6.67
C ARG A 431 26.80 -17.62 -8.14
N MET A 432 26.98 -16.47 -8.79
CA MET A 432 26.66 -16.31 -10.22
C MET A 432 27.40 -17.30 -11.14
N LEU A 433 28.50 -17.92 -10.72
CA LEU A 433 29.17 -18.97 -11.52
C LEU A 433 28.42 -20.31 -11.51
N ASP A 434 27.56 -20.54 -10.53
CA ASP A 434 26.87 -21.81 -10.31
C ASP A 434 25.60 -21.93 -11.22
N TYR A 435 25.29 -20.91 -12.03
CA TYR A 435 24.22 -20.90 -13.05
C TYR A 435 24.57 -19.95 -14.21
N GLN A 436 24.08 -20.20 -15.42
CA GLN A 436 24.27 -19.27 -16.55
C GLN A 436 23.42 -18.01 -16.33
N CYS A 437 23.95 -17.04 -15.58
CA CYS A 437 23.36 -15.72 -15.48
C CYS A 437 23.68 -14.92 -16.76
N PRO A 438 22.68 -14.44 -17.51
CA PRO A 438 22.90 -13.70 -18.76
C PRO A 438 23.51 -12.29 -18.57
N LEU A 439 23.86 -11.89 -17.34
CA LEU A 439 24.60 -10.65 -17.06
C LEU A 439 26.09 -10.72 -17.47
N ASP A 440 26.61 -11.90 -17.85
CA ASP A 440 28.03 -12.08 -18.22
C ASP A 440 28.33 -11.76 -19.69
N THR A 441 27.90 -10.59 -20.18
CA THR A 441 28.32 -10.09 -21.51
C THR A 441 29.61 -9.26 -21.45
N ALA A 442 30.16 -8.99 -20.25
CA ALA A 442 31.29 -8.08 -20.06
C ALA A 442 32.62 -8.75 -19.66
N GLY A 443 32.69 -10.09 -19.56
CA GLY A 443 33.94 -10.80 -19.27
C GLY A 443 34.53 -10.54 -17.87
N TYR A 444 33.76 -9.91 -16.98
CA TYR A 444 34.14 -9.71 -15.59
C TYR A 444 33.75 -10.93 -14.77
N LYS A 445 34.73 -11.84 -14.58
CA LYS A 445 34.67 -13.01 -13.69
C LYS A 445 34.65 -12.65 -12.19
N ALA A 446 33.87 -11.65 -11.79
CA ALA A 446 33.65 -11.40 -10.37
C ALA A 446 32.59 -12.39 -9.86
N VAL A 447 33.00 -13.32 -9.00
CA VAL A 447 32.07 -14.19 -8.27
C VAL A 447 31.26 -13.30 -7.35
N THR A 448 30.05 -12.94 -7.80
CA THR A 448 29.13 -12.15 -7.00
C THR A 448 28.10 -13.11 -6.41
N GLN A 449 27.88 -13.04 -5.09
CA GLN A 449 26.76 -13.72 -4.46
C GLN A 449 25.48 -12.94 -4.78
N VAL A 450 24.46 -13.63 -5.26
CA VAL A 450 23.16 -13.04 -5.60
C VAL A 450 22.11 -13.66 -4.69
N LEU A 451 21.27 -12.81 -4.10
CA LEU A 451 20.15 -13.23 -3.27
C LEU A 451 19.06 -13.83 -4.15
N VAL A 452 18.51 -14.97 -3.71
CA VAL A 452 17.45 -15.71 -4.43
C VAL A 452 16.24 -16.03 -3.54
N SER A 453 16.27 -15.56 -2.29
CA SER A 453 15.16 -15.58 -1.36
C SER A 453 15.36 -14.50 -0.29
N GLY A 454 14.36 -14.33 0.59
CA GLY A 454 14.39 -13.36 1.68
C GLY A 454 13.49 -12.15 1.40
N TYR A 455 13.85 -11.00 1.98
CA TYR A 455 13.04 -9.78 1.96
C TYR A 455 12.77 -9.26 0.53
N ASP A 456 13.85 -9.02 -0.23
CA ASP A 456 13.82 -8.57 -1.62
C ASP A 456 14.89 -9.29 -2.43
N PHE A 457 14.50 -9.82 -3.59
CA PHE A 457 15.39 -10.39 -4.59
C PHE A 457 14.79 -10.16 -5.99
N PHE A 458 15.52 -10.45 -7.07
CA PHE A 458 14.94 -10.43 -8.41
C PHE A 458 14.41 -11.81 -8.79
N ARG A 459 13.20 -11.85 -9.36
CA ARG A 459 12.56 -13.08 -9.83
C ARG A 459 13.46 -13.87 -10.79
N ARG A 460 14.15 -13.17 -11.71
CA ARG A 460 15.10 -13.80 -12.64
C ARG A 460 16.19 -14.62 -11.93
N ASP A 461 16.75 -14.10 -10.85
CA ASP A 461 17.87 -14.73 -10.15
C ASP A 461 17.40 -15.98 -9.41
N ALA A 462 16.22 -15.91 -8.77
CA ALA A 462 15.59 -17.05 -8.14
C ALA A 462 15.21 -18.15 -9.13
N VAL A 463 14.61 -17.79 -10.27
CA VAL A 463 14.27 -18.75 -11.34
C VAL A 463 15.52 -19.42 -11.91
N CYS A 464 16.57 -18.65 -12.19
CA CYS A 464 17.86 -19.20 -12.65
C CYS A 464 18.49 -20.16 -11.63
N ALA A 465 18.25 -19.94 -10.33
CA ALA A 465 18.66 -20.84 -9.25
C ALA A 465 17.69 -22.01 -8.99
N GLY A 466 16.69 -22.22 -9.86
CA GLY A 466 15.70 -23.29 -9.73
C GLY A 466 14.73 -23.12 -8.56
N ARG A 467 14.57 -21.90 -8.04
CA ARG A 467 13.62 -21.60 -6.96
C ARG A 467 12.24 -21.31 -7.53
N ALA A 468 11.22 -21.81 -6.83
CA ALA A 468 9.85 -21.45 -7.13
C ALA A 468 9.58 -19.99 -6.72
N VAL A 469 8.83 -19.28 -7.55
CA VAL A 469 8.43 -17.89 -7.35
C VAL A 469 6.93 -17.78 -7.61
N VAL A 470 6.25 -16.89 -6.91
CA VAL A 470 4.85 -16.60 -7.18
C VAL A 470 4.78 -15.81 -8.49
N ASP A 471 3.99 -16.29 -9.44
CA ASP A 471 3.69 -15.55 -10.66
C ASP A 471 2.40 -14.74 -10.47
N TRP A 472 2.48 -13.46 -10.84
CA TRP A 472 1.38 -12.50 -10.79
C TRP A 472 0.93 -12.06 -12.18
N THR A 473 1.66 -12.47 -13.23
CA THR A 473 1.40 -12.10 -14.62
C THR A 473 -0.01 -12.48 -15.02
N ARG A 474 -0.72 -11.57 -15.70
CA ARG A 474 -2.04 -11.83 -16.28
C ARG A 474 -2.05 -11.61 -17.79
N PRO A 475 -3.00 -12.23 -18.52
CA PRO A 475 -3.24 -11.94 -19.92
C PRO A 475 -3.43 -10.43 -20.14
N LEU A 476 -2.94 -9.93 -21.27
CA LEU A 476 -3.13 -8.53 -21.64
C LEU A 476 -4.61 -8.25 -21.81
N THR A 477 -5.06 -7.06 -21.41
CA THR A 477 -6.46 -6.62 -21.52
C THR A 477 -7.02 -6.81 -22.93
N THR A 478 -6.21 -6.57 -23.97
CA THR A 478 -6.60 -6.74 -25.38
C THR A 478 -6.72 -8.21 -25.83
N THR A 479 -6.15 -9.14 -25.06
CA THR A 479 -6.22 -10.58 -25.29
C THR A 479 -7.12 -11.29 -24.28
N MET A 480 -7.81 -10.53 -23.42
CA MET A 480 -8.68 -11.14 -22.43
C MET A 480 -9.85 -11.84 -23.10
N ASP A 481 -10.16 -13.06 -22.67
CA ASP A 481 -11.33 -13.81 -23.12
C ASP A 481 -12.54 -13.42 -22.27
N PRO A 482 -13.49 -12.63 -22.79
CA PRO A 482 -14.65 -12.20 -22.02
C PRO A 482 -15.64 -13.35 -21.75
N ALA A 483 -15.48 -14.51 -22.40
CA ALA A 483 -16.33 -15.67 -22.17
C ALA A 483 -15.85 -16.53 -20.98
N ARG A 484 -14.66 -16.27 -20.45
CA ARG A 484 -14.06 -17.04 -19.35
C ARG A 484 -13.83 -16.15 -18.14
N MET A 485 -13.92 -16.74 -16.95
CA MET A 485 -13.61 -16.02 -15.72
C MET A 485 -12.09 -16.04 -15.50
N LEU A 486 -11.50 -14.86 -15.31
CA LEU A 486 -10.10 -14.73 -14.92
C LEU A 486 -9.98 -14.92 -13.41
N LEU A 487 -9.08 -15.80 -12.98
CA LEU A 487 -8.74 -16.00 -11.57
C LEU A 487 -7.70 -14.97 -11.13
N ALA A 488 -7.60 -14.73 -9.82
CA ALA A 488 -6.59 -13.84 -9.24
C ALA A 488 -5.14 -14.31 -9.52
N THR A 489 -4.96 -15.58 -9.89
CA THR A 489 -3.68 -16.15 -10.36
C THR A 489 -3.28 -15.69 -11.77
N GLY A 490 -4.16 -14.98 -12.49
CA GLY A 490 -3.98 -14.66 -13.91
C GLY A 490 -4.38 -15.80 -14.86
N GLN A 491 -4.80 -16.95 -14.35
CA GLN A 491 -5.28 -18.07 -15.16
C GLN A 491 -6.80 -18.00 -15.35
N TYR A 492 -7.32 -18.59 -16.42
CA TYR A 492 -8.76 -18.69 -16.62
C TYR A 492 -9.33 -19.95 -16.00
N THR A 493 -10.59 -19.90 -15.55
CA THR A 493 -11.35 -21.09 -15.16
C THR A 493 -11.46 -22.08 -16.31
N GLU A 494 -11.34 -23.38 -16.01
CA GLU A 494 -11.67 -24.43 -16.96
C GLU A 494 -13.19 -24.67 -16.96
N GLY A 495 -13.82 -24.61 -18.14
CA GLY A 495 -15.19 -25.11 -18.34
C GLY A 495 -16.34 -24.31 -17.69
N VAL A 496 -16.09 -23.19 -17.00
CA VAL A 496 -17.15 -22.33 -16.45
C VAL A 496 -17.23 -21.03 -17.26
N PRO A 497 -18.26 -20.86 -18.13
CA PRO A 497 -18.44 -19.63 -18.87
C PRO A 497 -18.73 -18.47 -17.91
N ALA A 498 -18.21 -17.28 -18.23
CA ALA A 498 -18.57 -16.05 -17.53
C ALA A 498 -20.09 -15.85 -17.68
N SER A 499 -20.84 -15.97 -16.58
CA SER A 499 -22.25 -15.63 -16.58
C SER A 499 -22.36 -14.13 -16.90
N ARG A 500 -22.97 -13.80 -18.05
CA ARG A 500 -23.32 -12.43 -18.41
C ARG A 500 -24.29 -11.88 -17.37
N GLU A 501 -23.81 -11.19 -16.35
CA GLU A 501 -24.63 -10.27 -15.58
C GLU A 501 -24.87 -9.03 -16.47
N THR A 502 -25.97 -9.05 -17.22
CA THR A 502 -26.55 -7.85 -17.82
C THR A 502 -27.27 -7.05 -16.74
N SER A 503 -26.63 -6.02 -16.18
CA SER A 503 -27.19 -4.70 -15.80
C SER A 503 -26.30 -3.95 -14.81
#